data_AF-A0A0D0Q1E8-F1
#
_entry.id   AF-A0A0D0Q1E8-F1
#
_cell.length_a   1.000
_cell.length_b   1.000
_cell.length_c   1.000
_cell.angle_alpha   90.00
_cell.angle_beta   90.00
_cell.angle_gamma   90.00
#
_symmetry.space_group_name_H-M   'P 1'
#
loop_
_entity.id
_entity.type
_entity.pdbx_description
1 polymer ?
#
loop_
_entity_poly.entity_id
_entity_poly.type
_entity_poly.pdbx_seq_one_letter_code
_entity_poly.pdbx_strand_id
1 'polypeptide(L)' 'MPAGLSRTLAAKAGAIPSASTAAPLGRITEGAWADVLLVEGDPTQDLTVPGDPDTNLAVIIEDGRIYKNLLG' A
#
# COMPACT_ATOMS: atom_id res chain seq x y z
N MET A 1 32.84 -9.94 -47.72
CA MET A 1 32.55 -10.11 -46.29
C MET A 1 31.32 -9.28 -45.97
N PRO A 2 30.16 -9.88 -45.66
CA PRO A 2 28.92 -9.11 -45.46
C PRO A 2 28.99 -8.26 -44.18
N ALA A 3 28.34 -7.09 -44.26
CA ALA A 3 28.22 -6.10 -43.21
C ALA A 3 27.52 -6.68 -41.96
N GLY A 4 28.11 -6.42 -40.79
CA GLY A 4 27.56 -6.80 -39.50
C GLY A 4 26.24 -6.05 -39.22
N LEU A 5 25.14 -6.79 -39.25
CA LEU A 5 23.81 -6.31 -38.91
C LEU A 5 23.78 -5.85 -37.44
N SER A 6 23.63 -4.55 -37.19
CA SER A 6 23.32 -4.02 -35.86
C SER A 6 21.97 -4.59 -35.40
N ARG A 7 21.98 -5.32 -34.29
CA ARG A 7 20.80 -5.95 -33.72
C ARG A 7 19.98 -4.89 -32.97
N THR A 8 18.82 -4.59 -33.53
CA THR A 8 17.79 -3.68 -33.02
C THR A 8 17.37 -4.03 -31.59
N LEU A 9 17.39 -3.01 -30.71
CA LEU A 9 16.70 -3.01 -29.43
C LEU A 9 15.21 -2.81 -29.69
N ALA A 10 14.38 -3.80 -29.35
CA ALA A 10 12.93 -3.62 -29.26
C ALA A 10 12.35 -4.54 -28.18
N ALA A 11 12.50 -4.15 -26.92
CA ALA A 11 11.63 -4.63 -25.86
C ALA A 11 10.45 -3.65 -25.77
N LYS A 12 9.45 -3.81 -26.63
CA LYS A 12 8.14 -3.18 -26.42
C LYS A 12 7.25 -4.17 -25.68
N ALA A 13 7.52 -4.32 -24.39
CA ALA A 13 6.49 -4.82 -23.48
C ALA A 13 5.41 -3.74 -23.43
N GLY A 14 4.20 -4.06 -23.88
CA GLY A 14 3.05 -3.20 -23.60
C GLY A 14 2.89 -3.13 -22.10
N ALA A 15 3.42 -2.07 -21.49
CA ALA A 15 3.12 -1.74 -20.11
C ALA A 15 1.64 -1.37 -20.06
N ILE A 16 0.80 -2.31 -19.60
CA ILE A 16 -0.24 -1.90 -18.67
C ILE A 16 0.54 -1.29 -17.51
N PRO A 17 0.39 0.01 -17.19
CA PRO A 17 1.02 0.57 -16.01
C PRO A 17 0.48 -0.23 -14.82
N SER A 18 1.27 -1.21 -14.38
CA SER A 18 1.11 -1.75 -13.05
C SER A 18 1.26 -0.56 -12.10
N ALA A 19 0.52 -0.55 -11.00
CA ALA A 19 0.67 0.41 -9.92
C ALA A 19 2.08 0.41 -9.26
N SER A 20 3.12 -0.14 -9.92
CA SER A 20 4.46 -0.41 -9.43
C SER A 20 5.40 0.80 -9.35
N THR A 21 4.88 2.03 -9.49
CA THR A 21 5.62 3.26 -9.15
C THR A 21 5.15 3.85 -7.81
N ALA A 22 4.00 3.41 -7.29
CA ALA A 22 3.51 3.85 -5.99
C ALA A 22 4.10 2.98 -4.86
N ALA A 23 4.30 3.59 -3.69
CA ALA A 23 4.65 2.85 -2.48
C ALA A 23 3.59 1.76 -2.18
N PRO A 24 3.99 0.60 -1.61
CA PRO A 24 3.05 -0.46 -1.24
C PRO A 24 1.97 0.01 -0.26
N LEU A 25 0.75 -0.54 -0.40
CA LEU A 25 -0.39 -0.34 0.52
C LEU A 25 -0.77 -1.67 1.18
N GLY A 26 -1.41 -1.58 2.36
CA GLY A 26 -1.91 -2.75 3.10
C GLY A 26 -0.83 -3.63 3.72
N ARG A 27 0.41 -3.13 3.83
CA ARG A 27 1.54 -3.83 4.47
C ARG A 27 2.32 -2.87 5.35
N ILE A 28 2.64 -3.32 6.57
CA ILE A 28 3.58 -2.61 7.45
C ILE A 28 5.00 -3.08 7.10
N THR A 29 5.66 -2.32 6.22
CA THR A 29 7.03 -2.57 5.76
C THR A 29 7.71 -1.26 5.42
N GLU A 30 9.03 -1.23 5.41
CA GLU A 30 9.79 -0.08 4.91
C GLU A 30 9.41 0.26 3.46
N GLY A 31 9.25 1.56 3.19
CA GLY A 31 8.88 2.09 1.88
C GLY A 31 7.39 1.99 1.53
N ALA A 32 6.54 1.44 2.40
CA ALA A 32 5.09 1.51 2.27
C ALA A 32 4.55 2.89 2.68
N TRP A 33 3.32 3.19 2.24
CA TRP A 33 2.61 4.37 2.75
C TRP A 33 2.39 4.26 4.26
N ALA A 34 2.44 5.40 4.94
CA ALA A 34 2.19 5.50 6.37
C ALA A 34 0.68 5.55 6.66
N ASP A 35 -0.05 4.58 6.12
CA ASP A 35 -1.49 4.40 6.33
C ASP A 35 -1.69 3.27 7.35
N VAL A 36 -2.14 3.62 8.55
CA VAL A 36 -2.21 2.70 9.69
C VAL A 36 -3.51 2.92 10.46
N LEU A 37 -4.15 1.80 10.81
CA LEU A 37 -5.28 1.76 11.72
C LEU A 37 -4.82 1.09 13.03
N LEU A 38 -5.04 1.76 14.16
CA LEU A 38 -5.00 1.09 15.46
C LEU A 38 -6.41 0.65 15.80
N VAL A 39 -6.59 -0.65 15.95
CA VAL A 39 -7.88 -1.30 16.19
C VAL A 39 -7.91 -1.87 17.60
N GLU A 40 -8.99 -1.62 18.33
CA GLU A 40 -9.29 -2.27 19.60
C GLU A 40 -9.92 -3.65 19.35
N GLY A 41 -9.28 -4.71 19.83
CA GLY A 41 -9.65 -6.10 19.54
C GLY A 41 -8.82 -6.72 18.41
N ASP A 42 -9.12 -7.98 18.06
CA ASP A 42 -8.38 -8.73 17.04
C ASP A 42 -9.25 -9.02 15.80
N PRO A 43 -9.08 -8.26 14.70
CA PRO A 43 -9.85 -8.46 13.48
C PRO A 43 -9.56 -9.80 12.77
N THR A 44 -8.51 -10.52 13.16
CA THR A 44 -8.26 -11.88 12.63
C THR A 44 -9.14 -12.93 13.28
N GLN A 45 -9.67 -12.64 14.48
CA GLN A 45 -10.59 -13.52 15.21
C GLN A 45 -12.05 -13.08 15.04
N ASP A 46 -12.30 -11.77 14.91
CA ASP A 46 -13.63 -11.21 14.74
C ASP A 46 -13.66 -10.09 13.68
N LEU A 47 -14.23 -10.38 12.52
CA LEU A 47 -14.34 -9.45 11.40
C LEU A 47 -15.38 -8.33 11.63
N THR A 48 -16.15 -8.37 12.72
CA THR A 48 -17.12 -7.31 13.05
C THR A 48 -16.45 -6.10 13.70
N VAL A 49 -15.24 -6.28 14.25
CA VAL A 49 -14.48 -5.23 14.94
C VAL A 49 -14.29 -3.97 14.09
N PRO A 50 -13.84 -4.05 12.81
CA PRO A 50 -13.71 -2.86 11.96
C PRO A 50 -15.05 -2.25 11.53
N GLY A 51 -16.18 -2.94 11.78
CA GLY A 51 -17.52 -2.51 11.37
C GLY A 51 -18.08 -1.34 12.18
N ASP A 52 -17.52 -1.06 13.37
CA ASP A 52 -17.83 0.12 14.16
C ASP A 52 -16.57 0.99 14.35
N PRO A 53 -16.26 1.85 13.36
CA PRO A 53 -15.03 2.62 13.36
C PRO A 53 -14.99 3.72 14.42
N ASP A 54 -16.14 4.15 14.94
CA ASP A 54 -16.19 5.22 15.94
C ASP A 54 -15.68 4.72 17.30
N THR A 55 -16.02 3.47 17.65
CA THR A 55 -15.63 2.84 18.91
C THR A 55 -14.35 2.02 18.81
N ASN A 56 -14.14 1.29 17.70
CA ASN A 56 -13.08 0.28 17.63
C ASN A 56 -11.82 0.73 16.88
N LEU A 57 -11.83 1.87 16.17
CA LEU A 57 -10.60 2.45 15.60
C LEU A 57 -10.07 3.54 16.52
N ALA A 58 -9.11 3.22 17.37
CA ALA A 58 -8.53 4.16 18.33
C ALA A 58 -7.69 5.25 17.64
N VAL A 59 -6.95 4.89 16.58
CA VAL A 59 -6.10 5.80 15.81
C VAL A 59 -6.24 5.54 14.32
N ILE A 60 -6.30 6.61 13.54
CA ILE A 60 -6.24 6.57 12.07
C ILE A 60 -5.11 7.48 11.62
N ILE A 61 -4.15 6.90 10.92
CA ILE A 61 -3.05 7.60 10.26
C ILE A 61 -3.19 7.39 8.76
N GLU A 62 -3.12 8.46 7.99
CA GLU A 62 -3.11 8.44 6.52
C GLU A 62 -2.06 9.43 6.03
N ASP A 63 -1.23 9.03 5.07
CA ASP A 63 -0.10 9.83 4.56
C ASP A 63 0.79 10.37 5.71
N GLY A 64 0.95 9.58 6.77
CA GLY A 64 1.72 9.94 7.96
C GLY A 64 1.08 11.02 8.85
N ARG A 65 -0.16 11.44 8.58
CA ARG A 65 -0.92 12.41 9.37
C ARG A 65 -1.94 11.69 10.23
N ILE A 66 -2.08 12.14 11.47
CA ILE A 66 -3.09 11.62 12.40
C ILE A 66 -4.43 12.29 12.10
N TYR A 67 -5.43 11.51 11.70
CA TYR A 67 -6.79 11.98 11.43
C TYR A 67 -7.76 11.68 12.58
N LYS A 68 -7.52 10.60 13.33
CA LYS A 68 -8.25 10.25 14.55
C LYS A 68 -7.26 9.79 15.60
N ASN A 69 -7.45 10.23 16.85
CA ASN A 69 -6.70 9.75 18.00
C ASN A 69 -7.56 9.83 19.27
N LEU A 70 -7.84 8.69 19.88
CA LEU A 70 -8.59 8.58 21.13
C LEU A 70 -7.70 8.31 22.35
N LEU A 71 -6.36 8.27 22.18
CA LEU A 71 -5.43 7.80 23.22
C LEU A 71 -5.02 8.85 24.28
N GLY A 72 -5.31 10.14 24.04
CA GLY A 72 -5.03 11.22 25.00
C GLY A 72 -3.58 11.67 25.06
#